data_AF-A0A2H9MGE9-F1
#
_entry.id   AF-A0A2H9MGE9-F1
#
_cell.length_a   1.000
_cell.length_b   1.000
_cell.length_c   1.000
_cell.angle_alpha   90.00
_cell.angle_beta   90.00
_cell.angle_gamma   90.00
#
_symmetry.space_group_name_H-M   'P 1'
#
loop_
_entity.id
_entity.type
_entity.pdbx_description
1 polymer ?
#
loop_
_entity_poly.entity_id
_entity_poly.type
_entity_poly.pdbx_seq_one_letter_code
_entity_poly.pdbx_strand_id
1 'polypeptide(L)'
;MGFEIIVADNTPIVTEKDIEKVAKQFLMRIGYIVKGSSPDIPLKLFLECFIKRPDKAWLVDELAFELKTSRPTIYRHLNKLKGFDILEEIQMGEENRKKAYRIRYGSLSKAWNHAEAHIKVAVENYRKTVEHLQGLINLGVRHGGEKNTADSRL
;
A
#
# COMPACT_ATOMS: atom_id res chain seq x y z
N MET A 1 -6.24 -5.34 -7.07
CA MET A 1 -5.47 -5.88 -5.93
C MET A 1 -5.53 -4.84 -4.84
N GLY A 2 -6.17 -5.17 -3.70
CA GLY A 2 -5.99 -4.38 -2.47
C GLY A 2 -4.57 -4.61 -1.95
N PHE A 3 -3.99 -3.59 -1.32
CA PHE A 3 -2.66 -3.69 -0.74
C PHE A 3 -2.76 -3.72 0.79
N GLU A 4 -1.77 -4.34 1.41
CA GLU A 4 -1.62 -4.44 2.86
C GLU A 4 -0.44 -3.55 3.26
N ILE A 5 -0.68 -2.54 4.08
CA ILE A 5 0.39 -1.84 4.80
C ILE A 5 0.43 -2.41 6.22
N ILE A 6 1.57 -3.01 6.56
CA ILE A 6 1.83 -3.51 7.90
C ILE A 6 2.55 -2.39 8.66
N VAL A 7 1.89 -1.77 9.64
CA VAL A 7 2.56 -0.80 10.52
C VAL A 7 3.39 -1.57 11.54
N ALA A 8 4.67 -1.77 11.25
CA ALA A 8 5.58 -2.52 12.12
C ALA A 8 6.21 -1.66 13.23
N ASP A 9 6.35 -0.35 13.03
CA ASP A 9 6.98 0.60 13.94
C ASP A 9 6.43 2.01 13.65
N ASN A 10 6.15 2.78 14.71
CA ASN A 10 5.60 4.14 14.64
C ASN A 10 6.62 5.24 14.99
N THR A 11 7.89 4.88 15.27
CA THR A 11 8.95 5.82 15.66
C THR A 11 9.48 6.57 14.44
N PRO A 12 9.34 7.90 14.29
CA PRO A 12 9.81 8.61 13.11
C PRO A 12 11.32 8.48 12.87
N ILE A 13 11.75 8.32 11.60
CA ILE A 13 13.17 8.25 11.21
C ILE A 13 13.67 9.67 10.90
N VAL A 14 13.80 10.50 11.94
CA VAL A 14 14.15 11.93 11.79
C VAL A 14 15.61 12.24 12.14
N THR A 15 16.30 11.33 12.83
CA THR A 15 17.70 11.52 13.26
C THR A 15 18.73 10.98 12.27
N GLU A 16 18.32 10.09 11.36
CA GLU A 16 19.18 9.55 10.31
C GLU A 16 19.31 10.56 9.16
N LYS A 17 20.55 10.78 8.70
CA LYS A 17 20.87 11.75 7.64
C LYS A 17 21.25 11.10 6.32
N ASP A 18 21.55 9.81 6.34
CA ASP A 18 21.84 9.02 5.15
C ASP A 18 20.54 8.67 4.43
N ILE A 19 20.33 9.25 3.25
CA ILE A 19 19.13 9.05 2.43
C ILE A 19 18.88 7.58 2.09
N GLU A 20 19.93 6.79 1.85
CA GLU A 20 19.79 5.37 1.53
C GLU A 20 19.31 4.58 2.74
N LYS A 21 19.84 4.90 3.93
CA LYS A 21 19.37 4.30 5.18
C LYS A 21 17.94 4.69 5.51
N VAL A 22 17.57 5.97 5.37
CA VAL A 22 16.19 6.45 5.57
C VAL A 22 15.24 5.71 4.63
N ALA A 23 15.56 5.67 3.34
CA ALA A 23 14.72 5.01 2.35
C ALA A 23 14.60 3.51 2.61
N LYS A 24 15.70 2.81 2.90
CA LYS A 24 15.68 1.38 3.23
C LYS A 24 14.77 1.10 4.43
N GLN A 25 14.93 1.86 5.51
CA GLN A 25 14.11 1.71 6.71
C GLN A 25 12.63 2.00 6.43
N PHE A 26 12.33 3.09 5.72
CA PHE A 26 10.97 3.43 5.31
C PHE A 26 10.33 2.31 4.48
N LEU A 27 11.02 1.82 3.44
CA LEU A 27 10.54 0.75 2.57
C LEU A 27 10.34 -0.58 3.32
N MET A 28 11.15 -0.88 4.34
CA MET A 28 10.91 -2.04 5.20
C MET A 28 9.65 -1.84 6.07
N ARG A 29 9.47 -0.66 6.64
CA ARG A 29 8.35 -0.36 7.55
C ARG A 29 6.99 -0.32 6.86
N ILE A 30 6.93 0.08 5.59
CA ILE A 30 5.68 0.03 4.81
C ILE A 30 5.44 -1.36 4.18
N GLY A 31 6.29 -2.34 4.47
CA GLY A 31 6.16 -3.71 3.94
C GLY A 31 6.59 -3.91 2.50
N TYR A 32 7.30 -2.94 1.89
CA TYR A 32 7.81 -3.08 0.53
C TYR A 32 8.99 -4.06 0.45
N ILE A 33 9.98 -3.88 1.33
CA ILE A 33 11.15 -4.75 1.48
C ILE A 33 10.93 -5.69 2.66
N VAL A 34 10.93 -6.99 2.40
CA VAL A 34 10.77 -8.01 3.44
C VAL A 34 12.11 -8.19 4.17
N LYS A 35 12.07 -8.30 5.50
CA LYS A 35 13.27 -8.57 6.31
C LYS A 35 13.93 -9.88 5.84
N GLY A 36 15.23 -9.84 5.60
CA GLY A 36 16.01 -10.99 5.09
C GLY A 36 16.01 -11.14 3.56
N SER A 37 15.24 -10.34 2.82
CA SER A 37 15.36 -10.28 1.35
C SER A 37 16.44 -9.30 0.89
N SER A 38 16.99 -9.50 -0.31
CA SER A 38 17.94 -8.54 -0.90
C SER A 38 17.24 -7.19 -1.16
N PRO A 39 17.77 -6.08 -0.61
CA PRO A 39 17.20 -4.76 -0.83
C PRO A 39 17.64 -4.12 -2.16
N ASP A 40 18.55 -4.73 -2.92
CA ASP A 40 19.30 -4.02 -3.97
C ASP A 40 18.41 -3.48 -5.10
N ILE A 41 17.57 -4.34 -5.68
CA ILE A 41 16.62 -3.94 -6.73
C ILE A 41 15.55 -2.99 -6.20
N PRO A 42 14.81 -3.30 -5.10
CA PRO A 42 13.75 -2.41 -4.62
C PRO A 42 14.28 -1.05 -4.17
N LEU A 43 15.45 -0.99 -3.52
CA LEU A 43 16.04 0.27 -3.06
C LEU A 43 16.51 1.11 -4.24
N LYS A 44 17.23 0.54 -5.22
CA LYS A 44 17.68 1.26 -6.42
C LYS A 44 16.51 1.72 -7.28
N LEU A 45 15.50 0.89 -7.47
CA LEU A 45 14.29 1.27 -8.20
C LEU A 45 13.62 2.49 -7.55
N PHE A 46 13.44 2.45 -6.23
CA PHE A 46 12.81 3.53 -5.50
C PHE A 46 13.67 4.81 -5.54
N LEU A 47 14.93 4.73 -5.08
CA LEU A 47 15.78 5.91 -4.96
C LEU A 47 16.24 6.48 -6.31
N GLU A 48 16.87 5.66 -7.14
CA GLU A 48 17.55 6.12 -8.34
C GLU A 48 16.56 6.43 -9.47
N CYS A 49 15.51 5.63 -9.60
CA CYS A 49 14.54 5.82 -10.69
C CYS A 49 13.44 6.80 -10.29
N PHE A 50 12.84 6.64 -9.11
CA PHE A 50 11.66 7.41 -8.74
C PHE A 50 11.95 8.65 -7.88
N ILE A 51 12.80 8.56 -6.85
CA ILE A 51 13.03 9.69 -5.94
C ILE A 51 13.96 10.73 -6.54
N LYS A 52 15.06 10.32 -7.18
CA LYS A 52 16.00 11.26 -7.83
C LYS A 52 15.46 11.85 -9.13
N ARG A 53 14.42 11.24 -9.73
CA ARG A 53 13.80 11.69 -10.99
C ARG A 53 12.27 11.62 -10.91
N PRO A 54 11.64 12.38 -10.00
CA PRO A 54 10.22 12.23 -9.68
C PRO A 54 9.29 12.66 -10.83
N ASP A 55 9.74 13.57 -11.70
CA ASP A 55 8.99 14.03 -12.87
C ASP A 55 9.09 13.08 -14.07
N LYS A 56 10.04 12.14 -14.06
CA LYS A 56 10.25 11.22 -15.17
C LYS A 56 9.21 10.10 -15.13
N ALA A 57 8.54 9.91 -16.26
CA ALA A 57 7.77 8.70 -16.54
C ALA A 57 8.68 7.63 -17.13
N TRP A 58 8.71 6.47 -16.48
CA TRP A 58 9.58 5.36 -16.83
C TRP A 58 8.83 4.25 -17.54
N LEU A 59 9.35 3.81 -18.68
CA LEU A 59 8.89 2.59 -19.31
C LEU A 59 9.48 1.37 -18.58
N VAL A 60 8.75 0.25 -18.60
CA VAL A 60 9.19 -1.01 -17.96
C VAL A 60 10.52 -1.48 -18.54
N ASP A 61 10.73 -1.31 -19.84
CA ASP A 61 11.95 -1.72 -20.55
C ASP A 61 13.16 -0.90 -20.12
N GLU A 62 12.97 0.41 -19.91
CA GLU A 62 14.02 1.29 -19.39
C GLU A 62 14.41 0.87 -17.98
N LEU A 63 13.44 0.63 -17.10
CA LEU A 63 13.70 0.19 -15.73
C LEU A 63 14.43 -1.16 -15.68
N ALA A 64 14.03 -2.10 -16.55
CA ALA A 64 14.67 -3.41 -16.66
C ALA A 64 16.13 -3.28 -17.10
N PHE A 65 16.41 -2.39 -18.06
CA PHE A 65 17.75 -2.07 -18.52
C PHE A 65 18.61 -1.42 -17.43
N GLU A 66 18.11 -0.35 -16.81
CA GLU A 66 18.82 0.41 -15.75
C GLU A 66 19.18 -0.48 -14.55
N LEU A 67 18.24 -1.33 -14.13
CA LEU A 67 18.41 -2.18 -12.96
C LEU A 67 19.00 -3.55 -13.28
N LYS A 68 19.33 -3.82 -14.55
CA LYS A 68 19.88 -5.09 -15.04
C LYS A 68 19.06 -6.29 -14.55
N THR A 69 17.75 -6.20 -14.69
CA THR A 69 16.81 -7.23 -14.23
C THR A 69 15.72 -7.50 -15.26
N SER A 70 14.85 -8.47 -15.00
CA SER A 70 13.81 -8.90 -15.93
C SER A 70 12.55 -8.04 -15.81
N ARG A 71 11.80 -7.91 -16.91
CA ARG A 71 10.48 -7.25 -16.92
C ARG A 71 9.53 -7.80 -15.84
N PRO A 72 9.39 -9.13 -15.62
CA PRO A 72 8.56 -9.66 -14.53
C PRO A 72 8.97 -9.15 -13.15
N THR A 73 10.28 -9.03 -12.88
CA THR A 73 10.78 -8.46 -11.63
C THR A 73 10.37 -7.00 -11.48
N ILE A 74 10.51 -6.19 -12.54
CA ILE A 74 10.05 -4.80 -12.55
C ILE A 74 8.55 -4.71 -12.29
N TYR A 75 7.73 -5.46 -13.02
CA TYR A 75 6.27 -5.46 -12.83
C TYR A 75 5.86 -5.80 -11.40
N ARG A 76 6.51 -6.77 -10.76
CA ARG A 76 6.25 -7.10 -9.34
C ARG A 76 6.48 -5.89 -8.43
N HIS A 77 7.57 -5.17 -8.64
CA HIS A 77 7.90 -3.98 -7.85
C HIS A 77 6.96 -2.79 -8.15
N LEU A 78 6.65 -2.55 -9.42
CA LEU A 78 5.72 -1.50 -9.84
C LEU A 78 4.31 -1.75 -9.29
N ASN A 79 3.82 -2.99 -9.36
CA ASN A 79 2.50 -3.34 -8.85
C ASN A 79 2.41 -3.17 -7.33
N LYS A 80 3.49 -3.47 -6.58
CA LYS A 80 3.53 -3.20 -5.14
C LYS A 80 3.47 -1.70 -4.83
N LEU A 81 4.32 -0.89 -5.47
CA LEU A 81 4.36 0.56 -5.21
C LEU A 81 3.11 1.29 -5.71
N LYS A 82 2.52 0.86 -6.84
CA LYS A 82 1.21 1.31 -7.30
C LYS A 82 0.11 0.88 -6.33
N GLY A 83 0.23 -0.33 -5.78
CA GLY A 83 -0.59 -0.81 -4.67
C GLY A 83 -0.60 0.21 -3.55
N PHE A 84 0.56 0.60 -3.03
CA PHE A 84 0.69 1.61 -1.96
C PHE A 84 0.29 3.05 -2.32
N ASP A 85 -0.32 3.27 -3.48
CA ASP A 85 -0.67 4.60 -4.00
C ASP A 85 0.51 5.56 -4.20
N ILE A 86 1.73 5.04 -4.19
CA ILE A 86 2.97 5.82 -4.38
C ILE A 86 3.19 6.15 -5.86
N LEU A 87 2.94 5.18 -6.74
CA LEU A 87 3.11 5.34 -8.19
C LEU A 87 1.78 5.48 -8.90
N GLU A 88 1.80 6.21 -10.01
CA GLU A 88 0.73 6.22 -10.99
C GLU A 88 1.20 5.63 -12.33
N GLU A 89 0.25 5.05 -13.06
CA GLU A 89 0.44 4.55 -14.41
C GLU A 89 -0.09 5.58 -15.40
N ILE A 90 0.73 6.01 -16.34
CA ILE A 90 0.35 6.93 -17.41
C ILE A 90 0.46 6.23 -18.77
N GLN A 91 -0.37 6.65 -19.72
CA GLN A 91 -0.30 6.18 -21.11
C GLN A 91 0.56 7.16 -21.90
N MET A 92 1.57 6.64 -22.62
CA MET A 92 2.45 7.40 -23.49
C MET A 92 2.28 6.94 -24.95
N GLY A 93 2.19 7.90 -25.87
CA GLY A 93 2.11 7.69 -27.32
C GLY A 93 0.68 7.61 -27.87
N GLU A 94 0.52 7.92 -29.16
CA GLU A 94 -0.78 8.00 -29.85
C GLU A 94 -1.27 6.64 -30.38
N GLU A 95 -0.41 5.84 -31.02
CA GLU A 95 -0.85 4.61 -31.72
C GLU A 95 -0.68 3.32 -30.90
N ASN A 96 0.32 3.25 -30.02
CA ASN A 96 0.59 2.08 -29.18
C ASN A 96 0.81 2.53 -27.74
N ARG A 97 -0.28 2.85 -27.04
CA ARG A 97 -0.30 3.36 -25.65
C ARG A 97 0.59 2.53 -24.72
N LYS A 98 1.87 2.92 -24.62
CA LYS A 98 2.82 2.25 -23.73
C LYS A 98 2.55 2.74 -22.32
N LYS A 99 2.53 1.80 -21.37
CA LYS A 99 2.40 2.11 -19.96
C LYS A 99 3.74 2.60 -19.44
N ALA A 100 3.74 3.79 -18.87
CA ALA A 100 4.85 4.33 -18.11
C ALA A 100 4.43 4.58 -16.66
N TYR A 101 5.42 4.63 -15.77
CA TYR A 101 5.20 4.73 -14.34
C TYR A 101 6.01 5.90 -13.78
N ARG A 102 5.41 6.68 -12.89
CA ARG A 102 6.09 7.77 -12.16
C ARG A 102 5.56 7.89 -10.74
N ILE A 103 6.25 8.66 -9.91
CA ILE A 103 5.72 9.05 -8.61
C ILE A 103 4.43 9.84 -8.83
N ARG A 104 3.38 9.45 -8.11
CA ARG A 104 2.10 10.15 -8.15
C ARG A 104 2.31 11.62 -7.81
N TYR A 105 1.77 12.51 -8.65
CA TYR A 105 1.94 13.97 -8.52
C TYR A 105 3.39 14.49 -8.61
N GLY A 106 4.36 13.67 -9.05
CA GLY A 106 5.77 14.06 -9.13
C GLY A 106 6.40 14.39 -7.77
N SER A 107 5.84 13.90 -6.65
CA SER A 107 6.35 14.20 -5.31
C SER A 107 6.01 13.10 -4.33
N LEU A 108 7.03 12.54 -3.65
CA LEU A 108 6.82 11.50 -2.64
C LEU A 108 5.90 12.00 -1.51
N SER A 109 6.04 13.26 -1.08
CA SER A 109 5.21 13.84 -0.03
C SER A 109 3.73 13.91 -0.46
N LYS A 110 3.45 14.39 -1.68
CA LYS A 110 2.07 14.43 -2.20
C LYS A 110 1.49 13.03 -2.40
N ALA A 111 2.29 12.09 -2.91
CA ALA A 111 1.90 10.69 -3.04
C ALA A 111 1.57 10.07 -1.68
N TRP A 112 2.39 10.33 -0.66
CA TRP A 112 2.16 9.85 0.70
C TRP A 112 0.90 10.45 1.34
N ASN A 113 0.66 11.76 1.17
CA ASN A 113 -0.58 12.39 1.66
C ASN A 113 -1.83 11.72 1.07
N HIS A 114 -1.76 11.28 -0.19
CA HIS A 114 -2.85 10.54 -0.83
C HIS A 114 -3.02 9.13 -0.25
N ALA A 115 -1.92 8.38 -0.08
CA ALA A 115 -1.95 7.09 0.60
C ALA A 115 -2.51 7.21 2.03
N GLU A 116 -2.09 8.23 2.79
CA GLU A 116 -2.59 8.50 4.13
C GLU A 116 -4.09 8.80 4.15
N ALA A 117 -4.59 9.60 3.20
CA ALA A 117 -6.02 9.87 3.08
C ALA A 117 -6.83 8.59 2.82
N HIS A 118 -6.35 7.71 1.92
CA HIS A 118 -6.97 6.41 1.68
C HIS A 118 -6.99 5.52 2.93
N ILE A 119 -5.87 5.45 3.66
CA ILE A 119 -5.77 4.68 4.92
C ILE A 119 -6.75 5.22 5.96
N LYS A 120 -6.83 6.55 6.14
CA LYS A 120 -7.75 7.19 7.10
C LYS A 120 -9.20 6.82 6.82
N VAL A 121 -9.62 6.87 5.55
CA VAL A 121 -10.99 6.48 5.15
C VAL A 121 -11.24 5.00 5.43
N ALA A 122 -10.28 4.11 5.13
CA ALA A 122 -10.43 2.68 5.39
C ALA A 122 -10.57 2.38 6.89
N VAL A 123 -9.69 2.93 7.73
CA VAL A 123 -9.73 2.75 9.19
C VAL A 123 -11.01 3.32 9.79
N GLU A 124 -11.46 4.48 9.32
CA GLU A 124 -12.73 5.08 9.74
C GLU A 124 -13.93 4.20 9.40
N ASN A 125 -13.92 3.57 8.23
CA ASN A 125 -14.98 2.62 7.86
C ASN A 125 -14.92 1.35 8.72
N TYR A 126 -13.73 0.82 9.02
CA TYR A 126 -13.59 -0.31 9.94
C TYR A 126 -14.10 0.02 11.35
N ARG A 127 -13.82 1.24 11.85
CA ARG A 127 -14.36 1.71 13.13
C ARG A 127 -15.89 1.66 13.15
N LYS A 128 -16.55 2.19 12.11
CA LYS A 128 -18.02 2.13 11.98
C LYS A 128 -18.54 0.70 11.96
N THR A 129 -17.85 -0.22 11.28
CA THR A 129 -18.20 -1.65 11.29
C THR A 129 -18.08 -2.26 12.68
N VAL A 130 -17.00 -1.98 13.41
CA VAL A 130 -16.80 -2.46 14.79
C VAL A 130 -17.88 -1.90 15.72
N GLU A 131 -18.21 -0.61 15.61
CA GLU A 131 -19.29 0.01 16.39
C GLU A 131 -20.64 -0.63 16.12
N HIS A 132 -20.94 -0.91 14.85
CA HIS A 132 -22.16 -1.63 14.47
C HIS A 132 -22.20 -3.04 15.07
N LEU A 133 -21.09 -3.79 14.97
CA LEU A 133 -20.97 -5.13 15.57
C LEU A 133 -21.18 -5.10 17.09
N GLN A 134 -20.56 -4.15 17.78
CA GLN A 134 -20.73 -3.99 19.22
C GLN A 134 -22.17 -3.60 19.58
N GLY A 135 -22.80 -2.75 18.77
CA GLY A 135 -24.22 -2.40 18.91
C GLY A 135 -25.13 -3.63 18.84
N LEU A 136 -24.88 -4.54 17.90
CA LEU A 136 -25.62 -5.80 17.77
C LEU A 136 -25.44 -6.72 18.99
N ILE A 137 -24.22 -6.82 19.54
CA ILE A 137 -23.95 -7.58 20.75
C ILE A 137 -24.72 -7.00 21.95
N ASN A 138 -24.67 -5.67 22.10
CA ASN A 138 -25.31 -4.96 23.23
C ASN A 138 -26.84 -5.01 23.16
N LEU A 139 -27.44 -4.98 21.96
CA LEU A 139 -28.89 -5.08 21.76
C LEU A 139 -29.43 -6.48 22.05
N GLY A 140 -28.55 -7.46 22.28
CA GLY A 140 -28.93 -8.83 22.54
C GLY A 140 -29.46 -9.48 21.27
N VAL A 141 -28.62 -10.26 20.61
CA VAL A 141 -29.10 -11.42 19.85
C VAL A 141 -29.74 -12.37 20.85
N ARG A 142 -30.97 -12.04 21.29
CA ARG A 142 -31.94 -12.94 21.90
C ARG A 142 -32.59 -13.72 20.77
N HIS A 143 -31.87 -14.65 20.15
CA HIS A 143 -32.51 -15.66 19.32
C HIS A 143 -31.89 -17.04 19.55
N GLY A 144 -32.65 -17.85 20.30
CA GLY A 144 -32.59 -19.31 20.18
C GLY A 144 -32.66 -20.07 21.50
N GLY A 145 -33.82 -20.11 22.17
CA GLY A 145 -34.04 -21.16 23.17
C GLY A 145 -35.12 -20.97 24.22
N GLU A 146 -36.34 -20.53 23.87
CA GLU A 146 -37.50 -20.83 24.72
C GLU A 146 -38.76 -20.91 23.85
N LYS A 147 -39.12 -22.13 23.43
CA LYS A 147 -40.52 -22.50 23.22
C LYS A 147 -40.96 -23.25 24.47
N ASN A 148 -41.43 -22.50 25.45
CA ASN A 148 -42.26 -23.06 26.51
C ASN A 148 -43.69 -23.15 25.97
N THR A 149 -44.02 -24.27 25.34
CA THR A 149 -45.39 -24.64 24.98
C THR A 149 -45.66 -26.06 25.44
N ALA A 150 -46.01 -26.20 26.72
CA ALA A 150 -46.91 -27.24 27.20
C ALA A 150 -47.31 -26.91 28.65
N ASP A 151 -48.04 -25.81 28.86
CA ASP A 151 -49.03 -25.80 29.92
C ASP A 151 -50.29 -25.08 29.43
N SER A 152 -51.13 -25.85 28.77
CA SER A 152 -52.53 -25.50 28.57
C SER A 152 -53.36 -26.77 28.59
N ARG A 153 -53.77 -27.14 29.80
CA ARG A 153 -55.09 -27.68 30.17
C ARG A 153 -55.41 -29.14 29.79
N LEU A 154 -55.87 -29.83 30.85
CA LEU A 154 -56.71 -31.04 30.95
C LEU A 154 -55.99 -32.38 30.98
#